data_AF-A0A7V9LYZ3-F1
#
_entry.id   AF-A0A7V9LYZ3-F1
#
_cell.length_a   1.000
_cell.length_b   1.000
_cell.length_c   1.000
_cell.angle_alpha   90.00
_cell.angle_beta   90.00
_cell.angle_gamma   90.00
#
_symmetry.space_group_name_H-M   'P 1'
#
loop_
_entity.id
_entity.type
_entity.pdbx_description
1 polymer ?
#
loop_
_entity_poly.entity_id
_entity_poly.type
_entity_poly.pdbx_seq_one_letter_code
_entity_poly.pdbx_strand_id
1 'polypeptide(L)'
;MLDQPGMLQRLDGWLAAGPRPGLRRVRPLLIGTAPDHVQAVAEIVLAELTVIAGSDAEAGVALVDREVDSGCDLLLLAAPGSDAVAATVAIAAFTGEEPVRALGFDPNLADDEWVRRAGAVRDGLRRVDLVGDQEAALDSLGDSALATATGIVVQAARRLTPIVLDGLTALAAAVLVGHFGELEPKLCLIAATDGRPAAAMAARVLGLTPVLELGRPTGDGVAALLTLPLLRSAQFLARSS
;
A
#
# COMPACT_ATOMS: atom_id res chain seq x y z
N MET A 1 -22.24 -19.35 7.36
CA MET A 1 -21.21 -18.80 6.48
C MET A 1 -21.85 -17.61 5.78
N LEU A 2 -21.62 -16.40 6.30
CA LEU A 2 -22.21 -15.19 5.69
C LEU A 2 -21.57 -15.02 4.31
N ASP A 3 -22.40 -14.89 3.29
CA ASP A 3 -22.02 -14.73 1.90
C ASP A 3 -21.16 -13.46 1.79
N GLN A 4 -19.85 -13.61 1.58
CA GLN A 4 -18.96 -12.47 1.41
C GLN A 4 -19.34 -11.79 0.09
N PRO A 5 -19.54 -10.46 0.06
CA PRO A 5 -19.90 -9.77 -1.16
C PRO A 5 -18.87 -10.05 -2.25
N GLY A 6 -19.36 -10.33 -3.46
CA GLY A 6 -18.50 -10.57 -4.63
C GLY A 6 -17.61 -9.36 -4.93
N MET A 7 -16.53 -9.55 -5.69
CA MET A 7 -15.57 -8.48 -6.00
C MET A 7 -16.23 -7.21 -6.52
N LEU A 8 -17.14 -7.31 -7.49
CA LEU A 8 -17.83 -6.14 -8.06
C LEU A 8 -18.71 -5.42 -7.02
N GLN A 9 -19.42 -6.16 -6.17
CA GLN A 9 -20.22 -5.57 -5.09
C GLN A 9 -19.35 -4.81 -4.08
N ARG A 10 -18.15 -5.33 -3.78
CA ARG A 10 -17.17 -4.63 -2.92
C ARG A 10 -16.66 -3.35 -3.57
N LEU A 11 -16.33 -3.39 -4.87
CA LEU A 11 -15.87 -2.21 -5.61
C LEU A 11 -16.98 -1.16 -5.73
N ASP A 12 -18.22 -1.56 -6.00
CA ASP A 12 -19.38 -0.67 -6.04
C ASP A 12 -19.62 -0.04 -4.66
N GLY A 13 -19.53 -0.83 -3.60
CA GLY A 13 -19.61 -0.35 -2.22
C GLY A 13 -18.52 0.68 -1.90
N TRP A 14 -17.28 0.43 -2.30
CA TRP A 14 -16.16 1.37 -2.12
C TRP A 14 -16.36 2.66 -2.93
N LEU A 15 -16.72 2.54 -4.22
CA LEU A 15 -17.04 3.68 -5.09
C LEU A 15 -18.21 4.50 -4.54
N ALA A 16 -19.15 3.89 -3.81
CA ALA A 16 -20.29 4.55 -3.19
C ALA A 16 -20.00 5.16 -1.80
N ALA A 17 -19.07 4.56 -1.03
CA ALA A 17 -18.77 4.93 0.35
C ALA A 17 -17.75 6.08 0.50
N GLY A 18 -16.98 6.37 -0.54
CA GLY A 18 -15.96 7.42 -0.57
C GLY A 18 -16.32 8.64 -1.43
N PRO A 19 -15.43 9.65 -1.51
CA PRO A 19 -15.50 10.64 -2.57
C PRO A 19 -15.39 9.91 -3.90
N ARG A 20 -16.49 9.86 -4.68
CA ARG A 20 -16.57 9.13 -5.96
C ARG A 20 -15.43 9.62 -6.86
N PRO A 21 -14.34 8.84 -7.03
CA PRO A 21 -13.26 9.32 -7.86
C PRO A 21 -13.80 9.42 -9.29
N GLY A 22 -13.57 10.55 -9.96
CA GLY A 22 -13.93 10.67 -11.38
C GLY A 22 -13.27 9.60 -12.24
N LEU A 23 -12.18 8.98 -11.73
CA LEU A 23 -11.27 8.05 -12.41
C LEU A 23 -10.75 8.61 -13.75
N ARG A 24 -10.76 9.95 -13.88
CA ARG A 24 -10.34 10.67 -15.09
C ARG A 24 -8.84 10.92 -15.02
N ARG A 25 -8.36 11.37 -13.87
CA ARG A 25 -6.93 11.57 -13.59
C ARG A 25 -6.49 10.62 -12.49
N VAL A 26 -5.85 9.53 -12.89
CA VAL A 26 -5.28 8.54 -11.97
C VAL A 26 -3.78 8.70 -12.00
N ARG A 27 -3.17 8.72 -10.82
CA ARG A 27 -1.73 8.91 -10.67
C ARG A 27 -1.10 7.71 -9.97
N PRO A 28 -0.45 6.81 -10.72
CA PRO A 28 0.45 5.82 -10.16
C PRO A 28 1.71 6.50 -9.61
N LEU A 29 1.94 6.34 -8.31
CA LEU A 29 3.10 6.80 -7.55
C LEU A 29 3.97 5.59 -7.22
N LEU A 30 5.16 5.54 -7.80
CA LEU A 30 6.15 4.50 -7.55
C LEU A 30 7.34 5.07 -6.78
N ILE A 31 7.57 4.58 -5.57
CA ILE A 31 8.74 4.96 -4.77
C ILE A 31 9.90 4.03 -5.12
N GLY A 32 11.01 4.56 -5.63
CA GLY A 32 12.19 3.78 -6.03
C GLY A 32 12.43 3.85 -7.54
N THR A 33 12.47 2.70 -8.19
CA THR A 33 12.70 2.59 -9.63
C THR A 33 11.51 1.93 -10.33
N ALA A 34 11.31 2.25 -11.61
CA ALA A 34 10.29 1.64 -12.45
C ALA A 34 10.92 0.58 -13.37
N PRO A 35 10.77 -0.73 -13.06
CA PRO A 35 11.18 -1.80 -13.98
C PRO A 35 10.48 -1.70 -15.34
N ASP A 36 11.12 -2.22 -16.39
CA ASP A 36 10.59 -2.19 -17.76
C ASP A 36 9.18 -2.79 -17.87
N HIS A 37 8.90 -3.86 -17.13
CA HIS A 37 7.57 -4.49 -17.15
C HIS A 37 6.50 -3.60 -16.50
N VAL A 38 6.85 -2.77 -15.51
CA VAL A 38 5.92 -1.81 -14.89
C VAL A 38 5.60 -0.69 -15.87
N GLN A 39 6.63 -0.17 -16.57
CA GLN A 39 6.44 0.85 -17.61
C GLN A 39 5.54 0.32 -18.74
N ALA A 40 5.81 -0.89 -19.24
CA ALA A 40 4.99 -1.52 -20.27
C ALA A 40 3.53 -1.70 -19.84
N VAL A 41 3.28 -2.12 -18.59
CA VAL A 41 1.90 -2.24 -18.07
C VAL A 41 1.24 -0.86 -17.94
N ALA A 42 1.96 0.17 -17.49
CA ALA A 42 1.44 1.53 -17.38
C ALA A 42 1.00 2.08 -18.74
N GLU A 43 1.79 1.82 -19.79
CA GLU A 43 1.43 2.15 -21.18
C GLU A 43 0.16 1.42 -21.62
N ILE A 44 0.05 0.11 -21.35
CA ILE A 44 -1.12 -0.70 -21.69
C ILE A 44 -2.40 -0.16 -21.04
N VAL A 45 -2.33 0.28 -19.78
CA VAL A 45 -3.50 0.81 -19.05
C VAL A 45 -3.71 2.31 -19.22
N LEU A 46 -2.88 2.96 -20.05
CA LEU A 46 -2.89 4.40 -20.33
C LEU A 46 -2.78 5.23 -19.04
N ALA A 47 -1.84 4.86 -18.17
CA ALA A 47 -1.55 5.56 -16.92
C ALA A 47 -0.16 6.22 -16.96
N GLU A 48 -0.09 7.47 -16.56
CA GLU A 48 1.16 8.24 -16.52
C GLU A 48 1.84 8.04 -15.16
N LEU A 49 2.90 7.23 -15.14
CA LEU A 49 3.65 6.84 -13.94
C LEU A 49 4.50 8.01 -13.41
N THR A 50 4.39 8.28 -12.12
CA THR A 50 5.28 9.20 -11.40
C THR A 50 6.20 8.41 -10.48
N VAL A 51 7.51 8.57 -10.69
CA VAL A 51 8.55 7.88 -9.90
C VAL A 51 9.23 8.88 -8.98
N ILE A 52 9.36 8.53 -7.71
CA ILE A 52 10.06 9.33 -6.69
C ILE A 52 11.08 8.47 -5.96
N ALA A 53 12.24 9.00 -5.61
CA ALA A 53 13.16 8.28 -4.72
C ALA A 53 12.59 8.25 -3.30
N GLY A 54 12.87 7.20 -2.52
CA GLY A 54 12.54 7.19 -1.10
C GLY A 54 13.39 8.21 -0.34
N SER A 55 12.76 9.17 0.33
CA SER A 55 13.40 10.18 1.19
C SER A 55 12.76 10.22 2.59
N ASP A 56 11.70 10.99 2.76
CA ASP A 56 11.09 11.39 4.03
C ASP A 56 9.57 11.58 3.85
N ALA A 57 8.86 11.79 4.95
CA ALA A 57 7.42 11.96 4.90
C ALA A 57 7.02 13.27 4.20
N GLU A 58 7.78 14.35 4.39
CA GLU A 58 7.51 15.65 3.77
C GLU A 58 7.54 15.59 2.24
N ALA A 59 8.47 14.85 1.63
CA ALA A 59 8.50 14.67 0.19
C ALA A 59 7.26 13.93 -0.32
N GLY A 60 6.78 12.92 0.43
CA GLY A 60 5.54 12.21 0.15
C GLY A 60 4.31 13.13 0.22
N VAL A 61 4.24 13.97 1.26
CA VAL A 61 3.20 15.00 1.43
C VAL A 61 3.21 15.97 0.25
N ALA A 62 4.38 16.55 -0.06
CA ALA A 62 4.54 17.51 -1.15
C ALA A 62 4.21 16.90 -2.52
N LEU A 63 4.48 15.61 -2.72
CA LEU A 63 4.10 14.91 -3.94
C LEU A 63 2.58 14.82 -4.07
N VAL A 64 1.88 14.39 -3.03
CA VAL A 64 0.41 14.32 -3.06
C VAL A 64 -0.21 15.68 -3.27
N ASP A 65 0.30 16.74 -2.63
CA ASP A 65 -0.19 18.09 -2.86
C ASP A 65 -0.11 18.49 -4.35
N ARG A 66 1.04 18.28 -4.99
CA ARG A 66 1.20 18.58 -6.42
C ARG A 66 0.22 17.79 -7.28
N GLU A 67 0.07 16.49 -7.03
CA GLU A 67 -0.76 15.62 -7.86
C GLU A 67 -2.26 15.91 -7.66
N VAL A 68 -2.70 16.10 -6.42
CA VAL A 68 -4.09 16.42 -6.11
C VAL A 68 -4.46 17.83 -6.57
N ASP A 69 -3.56 18.81 -6.45
CA ASP A 69 -3.77 20.18 -6.98
C ASP A 69 -3.86 20.18 -8.51
N SER A 70 -3.20 19.22 -9.17
CA SER A 70 -3.37 18.97 -10.61
C SER A 70 -4.72 18.30 -10.96
N GLY A 71 -5.59 18.03 -9.97
CA GLY A 71 -6.90 17.42 -10.16
C GLY A 71 -6.86 15.89 -10.24
N CYS A 72 -5.91 15.24 -9.57
CA CYS A 72 -5.89 13.79 -9.42
C CYS A 72 -7.11 13.30 -8.62
N ASP A 73 -7.81 12.30 -9.17
CA ASP A 73 -8.99 11.67 -8.56
C ASP A 73 -8.63 10.41 -7.74
N LEU A 74 -7.49 9.77 -8.03
CA LEU A 74 -7.10 8.48 -7.47
C LEU A 74 -5.58 8.30 -7.51
N LEU A 75 -5.00 7.96 -6.36
CA LEU A 75 -3.60 7.59 -6.24
C LEU A 75 -3.44 6.06 -6.30
N LEU A 76 -2.41 5.57 -6.98
CA LEU A 76 -1.98 4.18 -6.87
C LEU A 76 -0.58 4.16 -6.28
N LEU A 77 -0.41 3.66 -5.06
CA LEU A 77 0.87 3.68 -4.36
C LEU A 77 1.54 2.32 -4.39
N ALA A 78 2.77 2.30 -4.89
CA ALA A 78 3.65 1.16 -4.85
C ALA A 78 5.07 1.58 -4.44
N ALA A 79 5.75 0.69 -3.73
CA ALA A 79 7.13 0.88 -3.31
C ALA A 79 7.82 -0.49 -3.33
N PRO A 80 8.66 -0.79 -4.32
CA PRO A 80 9.39 -2.05 -4.37
C PRO A 80 10.43 -2.05 -3.24
N GLY A 81 10.09 -2.66 -2.11
CA GLY A 81 11.04 -2.87 -1.01
C GLY A 81 11.90 -4.11 -1.27
N SER A 82 13.23 -3.98 -1.18
CA SER A 82 14.17 -5.07 -1.45
C SER A 82 14.21 -6.14 -0.34
N ASP A 83 14.00 -5.77 0.92
CA ASP A 83 14.02 -6.71 2.05
C ASP A 83 12.70 -6.82 2.85
N ALA A 84 11.81 -5.83 2.71
CA ALA A 84 10.53 -5.71 3.39
C ALA A 84 10.61 -5.73 4.94
N VAL A 85 11.79 -5.51 5.53
CA VAL A 85 12.02 -5.66 6.98
C VAL A 85 11.29 -4.58 7.76
N ALA A 86 11.50 -3.30 7.43
CA ALA A 86 10.86 -2.19 8.15
C ALA A 86 9.33 -2.26 8.05
N ALA A 87 8.80 -2.56 6.85
CA ALA A 87 7.37 -2.77 6.64
C ALA A 87 6.81 -3.93 7.49
N THR A 88 7.56 -5.04 7.57
CA THR A 88 7.18 -6.19 8.41
C THR A 88 7.20 -5.82 9.89
N VAL A 89 8.21 -5.07 10.36
CA VAL A 89 8.31 -4.60 11.75
C VAL A 89 7.12 -3.71 12.09
N ALA A 90 6.78 -2.75 11.26
CA ALA A 90 5.65 -1.84 11.49
C ALA A 90 4.33 -2.60 11.67
N ILE A 91 4.05 -3.56 10.79
CA ILE A 91 2.82 -4.38 10.85
C ILE A 91 2.84 -5.34 12.05
N ALA A 92 3.97 -5.99 12.31
CA ALA A 92 4.12 -6.94 13.41
C ALA A 92 4.01 -6.26 14.78
N ALA A 93 4.59 -5.06 14.92
CA ALA A 93 4.51 -4.25 16.13
C ALA A 93 3.06 -3.88 16.46
N PHE A 94 2.29 -3.48 15.45
CA PHE A 94 0.87 -3.17 15.61
C PHE A 94 0.03 -4.41 15.96
N THR A 95 0.33 -5.55 15.33
CA THR A 95 -0.44 -6.79 15.51
C THR A 95 -0.03 -7.64 16.70
N GLY A 96 1.10 -7.32 17.35
CA GLY A 96 1.68 -8.12 18.42
C GLY A 96 2.20 -9.49 17.97
N GLU A 97 2.49 -9.65 16.68
CA GLU A 97 2.91 -10.92 16.09
C GLU A 97 4.42 -11.13 16.19
N GLU A 98 4.83 -12.40 16.30
CA GLU A 98 6.23 -12.75 16.44
C GLU A 98 7.01 -12.58 15.12
N PRO A 99 8.32 -12.27 15.17
CA PRO A 99 9.13 -11.95 13.99
C PRO A 99 9.05 -12.99 12.87
N VAL A 100 9.17 -14.27 13.22
CA VAL A 100 9.17 -15.39 12.27
C VAL A 100 7.80 -15.57 11.62
N ARG A 101 6.72 -15.37 12.37
CA ARG A 101 5.36 -15.47 11.85
C ARG A 101 5.02 -14.30 10.93
N ALA A 102 5.46 -13.09 11.28
CA ALA A 102 5.23 -11.90 10.47
C ALA A 102 6.01 -11.94 9.15
N LEU A 103 7.30 -12.30 9.20
CA LEU A 103 8.13 -12.44 8.02
C LEU A 103 7.62 -13.57 7.10
N GLY A 104 7.26 -14.71 7.70
CA GLY A 104 6.83 -15.89 6.97
C GLY A 104 8.00 -16.62 6.29
N PHE A 105 7.74 -17.84 5.84
CA PHE A 105 8.66 -18.59 5.00
C PHE A 105 8.56 -18.14 3.55
N ASP A 106 9.70 -17.96 2.88
CA ASP A 106 9.76 -17.66 1.45
C ASP A 106 10.63 -18.73 0.77
N PRO A 107 10.06 -19.61 -0.07
CA PRO A 107 10.81 -20.67 -0.75
C PRO A 107 11.81 -20.12 -1.79
N ASN A 108 11.71 -18.85 -2.17
CA ASN A 108 12.61 -18.22 -3.13
C ASN A 108 13.78 -17.49 -2.44
N LEU A 109 13.80 -17.45 -1.11
CA LEU A 109 14.84 -16.81 -0.32
C LEU A 109 15.82 -17.86 0.20
N ALA A 110 17.12 -17.58 0.15
CA ALA A 110 18.11 -18.46 0.75
C ALA A 110 17.96 -18.49 2.28
N ASP A 111 18.16 -19.65 2.90
CA ASP A 111 17.97 -19.85 4.35
C ASP A 111 18.78 -18.85 5.19
N ASP A 112 20.02 -18.57 4.81
CA ASP A 112 20.89 -17.62 5.51
C ASP A 112 20.36 -16.17 5.40
N GLU A 113 19.79 -15.82 4.25
CA GLU A 113 19.13 -14.53 4.06
C GLU A 113 17.84 -14.44 4.87
N TRP A 114 17.05 -15.51 4.89
CA TRP A 114 15.84 -15.58 5.71
C TRP A 114 16.17 -15.41 7.21
N VAL A 115 17.20 -16.11 7.71
CA VAL A 115 17.66 -15.99 9.11
C VAL A 115 18.10 -14.57 9.42
N ARG A 116 18.86 -13.91 8.52
CA ARG A 116 19.25 -12.50 8.69
C ARG A 116 18.04 -11.58 8.77
N ARG A 117 17.07 -11.72 7.86
CA ARG A 117 15.84 -10.90 7.86
C ARG A 117 15.01 -11.14 9.11
N ALA A 118 14.86 -12.39 9.55
CA ALA A 118 14.14 -12.71 10.79
C ALA A 118 14.80 -12.08 12.03
N GLY A 119 16.14 -12.10 12.09
CA GLY A 119 16.92 -11.41 13.12
C GLY A 119 16.71 -9.89 13.08
N ALA A 120 16.74 -9.30 11.89
CA ALA A 120 16.49 -7.87 11.70
C ALA A 120 15.07 -7.45 12.11
N VAL A 121 14.04 -8.25 11.79
CA VAL A 121 12.66 -8.01 12.24
C VAL A 121 12.56 -8.09 13.77
N ARG A 122 13.18 -9.11 14.39
CA ARG A 122 13.22 -9.25 15.86
C ARG A 122 13.85 -8.04 16.52
N ASP A 123 14.97 -7.57 15.99
CA ASP A 123 15.70 -6.44 16.56
C ASP A 123 15.00 -5.10 16.28
N GLY A 124 14.33 -4.98 15.12
CA GLY A 124 13.43 -3.87 14.82
C GLY A 124 12.26 -3.79 15.80
N LEU A 125 11.60 -4.91 16.11
CA LEU A 125 10.49 -4.97 17.06
C LEU A 125 10.87 -4.55 18.49
N ARG A 126 12.15 -4.62 18.86
CA ARG A 126 12.64 -4.12 20.16
C ARG A 126 12.92 -2.62 20.17
N ARG A 127 13.14 -2.02 19.00
CA ARG A 127 13.52 -0.61 18.85
C ARG A 127 12.36 0.28 18.43
N VAL A 128 11.39 -0.27 17.71
CA VAL A 128 10.27 0.49 17.15
C VAL A 128 9.45 1.15 18.26
N ASP A 129 9.22 2.45 18.13
CA ASP A 129 8.38 3.22 19.04
C ASP A 129 7.05 3.57 18.35
N LEU A 130 5.98 2.87 18.73
CA LEU A 130 4.62 3.17 18.27
C LEU A 130 3.79 3.92 19.32
N VAL A 131 4.39 4.29 20.46
CA VAL A 131 3.73 5.03 21.55
C VAL A 131 3.92 6.53 21.39
N GLY A 132 5.04 6.94 20.78
CA GLY A 132 5.31 8.33 20.37
C GLY A 132 4.38 8.83 19.27
N ASP A 133 4.89 9.73 18.42
CA ASP A 133 4.18 10.20 17.23
C ASP A 133 4.65 9.46 15.97
N GLN A 134 4.06 9.83 14.84
CA GLN A 134 4.38 9.20 13.55
C GLN A 134 5.83 9.42 13.14
N GLU A 135 6.43 10.57 13.46
CA GLU A 135 7.82 10.88 13.14
C GLU A 135 8.76 9.97 13.93
N ALA A 136 8.53 9.82 15.24
CA ALA A 136 9.27 8.90 16.09
C ALA A 136 9.17 7.44 15.61
N ALA A 137 7.99 7.01 15.16
CA ALA A 137 7.80 5.68 14.58
C ALA A 137 8.65 5.50 13.31
N LEU A 138 8.62 6.45 12.39
CA LEU A 138 9.39 6.40 11.14
C LEU A 138 10.90 6.43 11.40
N ASP A 139 11.36 7.28 12.31
CA ASP A 139 12.76 7.37 12.72
C ASP A 139 13.26 6.04 13.31
N SER A 140 12.44 5.39 14.14
CA SER A 140 12.79 4.11 14.74
C SER A 140 12.87 2.97 13.71
N LEU A 141 12.06 3.03 12.64
CA LEU A 141 12.03 2.08 11.53
C LEU A 141 13.18 2.31 10.55
N GLY A 142 13.54 3.57 10.29
CA GLY A 142 14.71 3.96 9.51
C GLY A 142 14.66 3.58 8.02
N ASP A 143 13.47 3.54 7.42
CA ASP A 143 13.27 3.19 6.01
C ASP A 143 12.67 4.38 5.23
N SER A 144 13.44 4.91 4.28
CA SER A 144 13.07 6.12 3.54
C SER A 144 11.90 5.91 2.58
N ALA A 145 11.75 4.70 2.03
CA ALA A 145 10.63 4.37 1.17
C ALA A 145 9.34 4.28 1.99
N LEU A 146 9.40 3.69 3.19
CA LEU A 146 8.28 3.65 4.12
C LEU A 146 7.94 5.05 4.65
N ALA A 147 8.92 5.90 4.94
CA ALA A 147 8.69 7.29 5.33
C ALA A 147 7.96 8.07 4.23
N THR A 148 8.45 7.97 2.99
CA THR A 148 7.81 8.59 1.82
C THR A 148 6.39 8.05 1.59
N ALA A 149 6.21 6.74 1.67
CA ALA A 149 4.89 6.09 1.54
C ALA A 149 3.93 6.55 2.63
N THR A 150 4.41 6.70 3.86
CA THR A 150 3.59 7.18 5.00
C THR A 150 3.17 8.62 4.79
N GLY A 151 4.08 9.50 4.32
CA GLY A 151 3.74 10.87 3.92
C GLY A 151 2.68 10.93 2.81
N ILE A 152 2.77 10.05 1.80
CA ILE A 152 1.75 9.93 0.76
C ILE A 152 0.40 9.51 1.35
N VAL A 153 0.36 8.48 2.21
CA VAL A 153 -0.90 7.99 2.77
C VAL A 153 -1.55 9.00 3.71
N VAL A 154 -0.77 9.66 4.57
CA VAL A 154 -1.25 10.76 5.43
C VAL A 154 -1.89 11.84 4.58
N GLN A 155 -1.18 12.31 3.55
CA GLN A 155 -1.68 13.42 2.76
C GLN A 155 -2.86 13.02 1.89
N ALA A 156 -2.89 11.79 1.37
CA ALA A 156 -4.07 11.24 0.69
C ALA A 156 -5.30 11.28 1.61
N ALA A 157 -5.14 10.88 2.88
CA ALA A 157 -6.22 10.92 3.86
C ALA A 157 -6.68 12.35 4.18
N ARG A 158 -5.74 13.28 4.44
CA ARG A 158 -6.03 14.70 4.70
C ARG A 158 -6.71 15.40 3.53
N ARG A 159 -6.36 15.03 2.30
CA ARG A 159 -6.94 15.56 1.06
C ARG A 159 -8.20 14.79 0.65
N LEU A 160 -8.66 13.80 1.43
CA LEU A 160 -9.77 12.90 1.10
C LEU A 160 -9.64 12.30 -0.30
N THR A 161 -8.42 11.99 -0.71
CA THR A 161 -8.11 11.42 -2.02
C THR A 161 -8.01 9.90 -1.88
N PRO A 162 -8.84 9.12 -2.60
CA PRO A 162 -8.78 7.67 -2.53
C PRO A 162 -7.42 7.14 -3.02
N ILE A 163 -6.98 6.02 -2.43
CA ILE A 163 -5.67 5.42 -2.68
C ILE A 163 -5.75 3.90 -2.82
N VAL A 164 -5.10 3.36 -3.85
CA VAL A 164 -4.88 1.92 -4.03
C VAL A 164 -3.49 1.57 -3.54
N LEU A 165 -3.39 0.61 -2.62
CA LEU A 165 -2.15 0.16 -1.99
C LEU A 165 -1.66 -1.13 -2.67
N ASP A 166 -0.42 -1.10 -3.15
CA ASP A 166 0.24 -2.26 -3.76
C ASP A 166 1.56 -2.56 -3.02
N GLY A 167 1.65 -3.76 -2.45
CA GLY A 167 2.82 -4.27 -1.76
C GLY A 167 2.91 -3.93 -0.27
N LEU A 168 3.87 -4.59 0.39
CA LEU A 168 3.97 -4.57 1.85
C LEU A 168 4.28 -3.18 2.41
N THR A 169 5.12 -2.39 1.74
CA THR A 169 5.48 -1.03 2.19
C THR A 169 4.27 -0.09 2.15
N ALA A 170 3.45 -0.15 1.10
CA ALA A 170 2.22 0.65 1.01
C ALA A 170 1.21 0.24 2.09
N LEU A 171 1.09 -1.07 2.36
CA LEU A 171 0.23 -1.59 3.43
C LEU A 171 0.72 -1.18 4.82
N ALA A 172 2.03 -1.26 5.07
CA ALA A 172 2.64 -0.85 6.33
C ALA A 172 2.45 0.66 6.59
N ALA A 173 2.62 1.49 5.56
CA ALA A 173 2.32 2.92 5.63
C ALA A 173 0.86 3.15 6.04
N ALA A 174 -0.10 2.46 5.40
CA ALA A 174 -1.51 2.58 5.77
C ALA A 174 -1.82 2.11 7.20
N VAL A 175 -1.17 1.05 7.69
CA VAL A 175 -1.29 0.60 9.08
C VAL A 175 -0.76 1.66 10.05
N LEU A 176 0.40 2.27 9.76
CA LEU A 176 0.96 3.35 10.59
C LEU A 176 0.03 4.56 10.64
N VAL A 177 -0.45 5.04 9.49
CA VAL A 177 -1.37 6.19 9.45
C VAL A 177 -2.71 5.87 10.16
N GLY A 178 -3.21 4.65 10.00
CA GLY A 178 -4.40 4.18 10.71
C GLY A 178 -4.21 4.11 12.23
N HIS A 179 -3.03 3.68 12.68
CA HIS A 179 -2.67 3.64 14.11
C HIS A 179 -2.73 5.02 14.78
N PHE A 180 -2.26 6.06 14.09
CA PHE A 180 -2.31 7.44 14.58
C PHE A 180 -3.66 8.14 14.34
N GLY A 181 -4.68 7.42 13.84
CA GLY A 181 -6.05 7.93 13.72
C GLY A 181 -6.28 8.86 12.53
N GLU A 182 -5.38 8.87 11.55
CA GLU A 182 -5.45 9.78 10.39
C GLU A 182 -6.07 9.13 9.14
N LEU A 183 -6.34 7.81 9.14
CA LEU A 183 -6.82 7.09 7.96
C LEU A 183 -8.26 6.56 8.12
N GLU A 184 -9.14 6.97 7.21
CA GLU A 184 -10.43 6.30 7.03
C GLU A 184 -10.29 5.09 6.09
N PRO A 185 -10.63 3.85 6.50
CA PRO A 185 -10.48 2.65 5.67
C PRO A 185 -11.18 2.74 4.31
N LYS A 186 -12.30 3.49 4.23
CA LYS A 186 -13.07 3.67 3.00
C LYS A 186 -12.32 4.45 1.91
N LEU A 187 -11.21 5.12 2.23
CA LEU A 187 -10.35 5.78 1.26
C LEU A 187 -9.38 4.80 0.60
N CYS A 188 -9.20 3.60 1.17
CA CYS A 188 -8.18 2.66 0.73
C CYS A 188 -8.78 1.45 -0.01
N LEU A 189 -8.03 0.97 -1.00
CA LEU A 189 -8.15 -0.37 -1.55
C LEU A 189 -6.81 -1.07 -1.50
N ILE A 190 -6.82 -2.39 -1.36
CA ILE A 190 -5.63 -3.22 -1.52
C ILE A 190 -5.68 -3.82 -2.92
N ALA A 191 -4.68 -3.52 -3.76
CA ALA A 191 -4.64 -4.04 -5.12
C ALA A 191 -4.56 -5.56 -5.13
N ALA A 192 -3.50 -6.11 -4.51
CA ALA A 192 -3.26 -7.53 -4.36
C ALA A 192 -2.41 -7.78 -3.11
N THR A 193 -2.35 -9.04 -2.70
CA THR A 193 -1.37 -9.53 -1.73
C THR A 193 -0.63 -10.71 -2.33
N ASP A 194 0.64 -10.88 -2.00
CA ASP A 194 1.50 -11.94 -2.53
C ASP A 194 1.69 -13.12 -1.58
N GLY A 195 0.75 -13.34 -0.66
CA GLY A 195 0.78 -14.45 0.28
C GLY A 195 1.74 -14.28 1.46
N ARG A 196 2.52 -13.18 1.53
CA ARG A 196 3.32 -12.84 2.72
C ARG A 196 2.41 -12.70 3.94
N PRO A 197 2.73 -13.32 5.10
CA PRO A 197 1.89 -13.24 6.29
C PRO A 197 1.64 -11.81 6.76
N ALA A 198 2.66 -10.95 6.76
CA ALA A 198 2.50 -9.54 7.11
C ALA A 198 1.51 -8.80 6.19
N ALA A 199 1.42 -9.13 4.90
CA ALA A 199 0.44 -8.52 4.01
C ALA A 199 -1.00 -8.91 4.40
N ALA A 200 -1.22 -10.18 4.76
CA ALA A 200 -2.51 -10.65 5.25
C ALA A 200 -2.87 -10.03 6.63
N MET A 201 -1.87 -9.88 7.51
CA MET A 201 -2.02 -9.18 8.79
C MET A 201 -2.44 -7.73 8.58
N ALA A 202 -1.77 -6.99 7.68
CA ALA A 202 -2.12 -5.61 7.36
C ALA A 202 -3.53 -5.49 6.76
N ALA A 203 -3.89 -6.37 5.81
CA ALA A 203 -5.24 -6.40 5.25
C ALA A 203 -6.31 -6.59 6.33
N ARG A 204 -6.08 -7.49 7.28
CA ARG A 204 -6.96 -7.73 8.43
C ARG A 204 -7.05 -6.51 9.35
N VAL A 205 -5.93 -5.86 9.66
CA VAL A 205 -5.89 -4.64 10.49
C VAL A 205 -6.69 -3.51 9.84
N LEU A 206 -6.53 -3.33 8.53
CA LEU A 206 -7.23 -2.30 7.77
C LEU A 206 -8.70 -2.65 7.52
N GLY A 207 -9.12 -3.89 7.76
CA GLY A 207 -10.46 -4.38 7.43
C GLY A 207 -10.73 -4.41 5.92
N LEU A 208 -9.69 -4.60 5.11
CA LEU A 208 -9.75 -4.54 3.65
C LEU A 208 -9.50 -5.92 3.04
N THR A 209 -10.26 -6.24 2.00
CA THR A 209 -10.06 -7.45 1.20
C THR A 209 -9.39 -7.06 -0.12
N PRO A 210 -8.29 -7.71 -0.52
CA PRO A 210 -7.63 -7.46 -1.79
C PRO A 210 -8.59 -7.55 -3.00
N VAL A 211 -8.30 -6.77 -4.03
CA VAL A 211 -9.08 -6.76 -5.28
C VAL A 211 -8.68 -7.92 -6.17
N LEU A 212 -7.37 -8.16 -6.31
CA LEU A 212 -6.78 -9.12 -7.23
C LEU A 212 -6.04 -10.23 -6.49
N GLU A 213 -6.08 -11.43 -7.08
CA GLU A 213 -5.22 -12.55 -6.73
C GLU A 213 -4.34 -12.86 -7.96
N LEU A 214 -3.09 -12.40 -7.94
CA LEU A 214 -2.21 -12.47 -9.12
C LEU A 214 -1.24 -13.66 -9.11
N GLY A 215 -1.09 -14.35 -7.97
CA GLY A 215 -0.14 -15.46 -7.84
C GLY A 215 1.33 -15.07 -8.07
N ARG A 216 1.67 -13.78 -7.90
CA ARG A 216 3.03 -13.23 -8.05
C ARG A 216 3.36 -12.25 -6.92
N PRO A 217 4.66 -11.96 -6.68
CA PRO A 217 5.07 -10.86 -5.81
C PRO A 217 4.40 -9.53 -6.19
N THR A 218 4.07 -8.74 -5.15
CA THR A 218 3.43 -7.43 -5.22
C THR A 218 4.37 -6.32 -4.75
N GLY A 219 3.99 -5.06 -4.98
CA GLY A 219 4.74 -3.88 -4.54
C GLY A 219 5.54 -3.17 -5.63
N ASP A 220 5.61 -3.73 -6.83
CA ASP A 220 6.22 -3.07 -8.00
C ASP A 220 5.26 -2.13 -8.73
N GLY A 221 3.97 -2.12 -8.37
CA GLY A 221 2.93 -1.28 -8.97
C GLY A 221 2.09 -1.98 -10.03
N VAL A 222 2.43 -3.21 -10.44
CA VAL A 222 1.66 -3.95 -11.45
C VAL A 222 0.24 -4.22 -10.96
N ALA A 223 0.05 -4.63 -9.70
CA ALA A 223 -1.27 -4.93 -9.19
C ALA A 223 -2.12 -3.66 -9.10
N ALA A 224 -1.52 -2.55 -8.68
CA ALA A 224 -2.16 -1.24 -8.65
C ALA A 224 -2.65 -0.84 -10.06
N LEU A 225 -1.78 -0.94 -11.06
CA LEU A 225 -2.10 -0.61 -12.46
C LEU A 225 -3.21 -1.51 -13.03
N LEU A 226 -3.17 -2.82 -12.76
CA LEU A 226 -4.19 -3.77 -13.22
C LEU A 226 -5.55 -3.57 -12.53
N THR A 227 -5.58 -2.94 -11.36
CA THR A 227 -6.83 -2.59 -10.67
C THR A 227 -7.58 -1.46 -11.39
N LEU A 228 -6.88 -0.59 -12.13
CA LEU A 228 -7.48 0.57 -12.81
C LEU A 228 -8.57 0.21 -13.83
N PRO A 229 -8.35 -0.69 -14.82
CA PRO A 229 -9.41 -1.08 -15.74
C PRO A 229 -10.61 -1.69 -15.02
N LEU A 230 -10.41 -2.46 -13.95
CA LEU A 230 -11.51 -3.03 -13.16
C LEU A 230 -12.34 -1.94 -12.47
N LEU A 231 -11.70 -0.94 -11.86
CA LEU A 231 -12.40 0.20 -11.25
C LEU A 231 -13.20 1.00 -12.27
N ARG A 232 -12.63 1.24 -13.47
CA ARG A 232 -13.34 1.92 -14.56
C ARG A 232 -14.54 1.11 -15.04
N SER A 233 -14.41 -0.20 -15.18
CA SER A 233 -15.52 -1.09 -15.54
C SER A 233 -16.61 -1.12 -14.47
N ALA A 234 -16.25 -1.25 -13.18
CA ALA A 234 -17.21 -1.21 -12.07
C ALA A 234 -17.97 0.12 -12.04
N GLN A 235 -17.27 1.25 -12.17
CA GLN A 235 -17.90 2.57 -12.24
C GLN A 235 -18.87 2.70 -13.43
N PHE A 236 -18.53 2.13 -14.58
CA PHE A 236 -19.41 2.15 -15.75
C PHE A 236 -20.67 1.29 -15.52
N LEU A 237 -20.51 0.09 -14.96
CA LEU A 237 -21.63 -0.81 -14.67
C LEU A 237 -22.58 -0.20 -13.62
N ALA A 238 -22.04 0.41 -12.57
CA ALA A 238 -22.83 1.06 -11.52
C ALA A 238 -23.64 2.29 -12.01
N ARG A 239 -23.27 2.89 -13.15
CA ARG A 239 -24.06 3.94 -13.83
C ARG A 239 -25.13 3.38 -14.77
N SER A 240 -24.99 2.12 -15.17
CA SER A 240 -25.81 1.47 -16.19
C SER A 240 -26.91 0.58 -15.59
N SER A 241 -26.81 0.28 -14.29
CA SER A 241 -27.83 -0.39 -13.46
C SER A 241 -28.81 0.61 -12.85
#